data_AF-A0A011QS10-F1
#
_entry.id   AF-A0A011QS10-F1
#
_cell.length_a   1.000
_cell.length_b   1.000
_cell.length_c   1.000
_cell.angle_alpha   90.00
_cell.angle_beta   90.00
_cell.angle_gamma   90.00
#
_symmetry.space_group_name_H-M   'P 1'
#
loop_
_entity.id
_entity.type
_entity.pdbx_description
1 polymer ?
#
loop_
_entity_poly.entity_id
_entity_poly.type
_entity_poly.pdbx_seq_one_letter_code
_entity_poly.pdbx_strand_id
1 'polypeptide(L)' 'MPPVDPLDWAKHPRSPEALRFLVQAAKNDRVLYRILTQLVADKVCTADGVLLRRWDGARWVKH' A
#
# COMPACT_ATOMS: atom_id res chain seq x y z
N MET A 1 17.93 -0.02 -15.90
CA MET A 1 16.70 0.26 -15.13
C MET A 1 16.58 -0.83 -14.09
N PRO A 2 16.41 -0.53 -12.78
CA PRO A 2 16.08 -1.59 -11.84
C PRO A 2 14.77 -2.25 -12.30
N PRO A 3 14.58 -3.55 -12.05
CA PRO A 3 13.34 -4.22 -12.39
C PRO A 3 12.20 -3.47 -11.71
N VAL A 4 11.23 -3.00 -12.50
CA VAL A 4 10.01 -2.42 -11.97
C VAL A 4 9.28 -3.54 -11.24
N ASP A 5 9.36 -3.53 -9.91
CA ASP A 5 8.66 -4.49 -9.09
C ASP A 5 7.16 -4.29 -9.39
N PRO A 6 6.46 -5.28 -9.97
CA PRO A 6 5.07 -5.08 -10.43
C PRO A 6 4.11 -4.81 -9.26
N LEU A 7 4.58 -5.02 -8.03
CA LEU A 7 3.86 -4.75 -6.78
C LEU A 7 4.37 -3.50 -6.07
N ASP A 8 5.22 -2.68 -6.69
CA ASP A 8 5.73 -1.44 -6.07
C ASP A 8 4.59 -0.48 -5.72
N TRP A 9 3.57 -0.38 -6.58
CA TRP A 9 2.37 0.42 -6.31
C TRP A 9 1.61 -0.05 -5.06
N ALA A 10 1.65 -1.35 -4.76
CA ALA A 10 1.01 -1.96 -3.60
C ALA A 10 1.86 -1.79 -2.34
N LYS A 11 3.19 -1.85 -2.47
CA LYS A 11 4.14 -1.59 -1.37
C LYS A 11 4.21 -0.10 -1.03
N HIS A 12 3.93 0.77 -2.00
CA HIS A 12 4.03 2.22 -1.90
C HIS A 12 2.75 2.92 -2.41
N PRO A 13 1.58 2.72 -1.78
CA PRO A 13 0.36 3.44 -2.15
C PRO A 13 0.57 4.96 -2.07
N ARG A 14 0.44 5.62 -3.23
CA ARG A 14 0.56 7.08 -3.36
C ARG A 14 -0.79 7.81 -3.28
N SER A 15 -1.87 7.06 -3.46
CA SER A 15 -3.24 7.57 -3.50
C SER A 15 -4.20 6.68 -2.71
N PRO A 16 -5.28 7.24 -2.13
CA PRO A 16 -6.29 6.47 -1.44
C PRO A 16 -6.99 5.46 -2.36
N GLU A 17 -7.11 5.75 -3.66
CA GLU A 17 -7.61 4.78 -4.65
C GLU A 17 -6.71 3.54 -4.77
N ALA A 18 -5.39 3.73 -4.81
CA ALA A 18 -4.43 2.62 -4.85
C ALA A 18 -4.55 1.73 -3.61
N LEU A 19 -4.76 2.34 -2.44
CA LEU A 19 -5.02 1.58 -1.21
C LEU A 19 -6.35 0.82 -1.28
N ARG A 20 -7.42 1.41 -1.81
CA ARG A 20 -8.70 0.71 -1.99
C ARG A 20 -8.56 -0.49 -2.92
N PHE A 21 -7.84 -0.34 -4.03
CA PHE A 21 -7.51 -1.45 -4.92
C PHE A 21 -6.70 -2.52 -4.21
N LEU A 22 -5.69 -2.14 -3.41
CA LEU A 22 -4.91 -3.08 -2.61
C LEU A 22 -5.79 -3.86 -1.64
N VAL A 23 -6.66 -3.18 -0.88
CA VAL A 23 -7.58 -3.80 0.08
C VAL A 23 -8.54 -4.76 -0.63
N GLN A 24 -9.07 -4.38 -1.79
CA GLN A 24 -10.00 -5.22 -2.54
C GLN A 24 -9.30 -6.43 -3.15
N ALA A 25 -8.10 -6.25 -3.71
CA ALA A 25 -7.31 -7.32 -4.29
C ALA A 25 -6.72 -8.27 -3.22
N ALA A 26 -6.36 -7.76 -2.04
CA ALA A 26 -5.92 -8.56 -0.89
C ALA A 26 -6.96 -9.57 -0.40
N LYS A 27 -8.24 -9.43 -0.76
CA LYS A 27 -9.27 -10.44 -0.46
C LYS A 27 -9.06 -11.74 -1.22
N ASN A 28 -8.47 -11.67 -2.42
CA ASN A 28 -8.26 -12.82 -3.30
C ASN A 28 -6.78 -13.18 -3.46
N ASP A 29 -5.87 -12.25 -3.16
CA ASP A 29 -4.43 -12.43 -3.33
C ASP A 29 -3.69 -12.36 -1.97
N ARG A 30 -3.04 -13.48 -1.62
CA ARG A 30 -2.31 -13.62 -0.35
C ARG A 30 -1.05 -12.75 -0.28
N VAL A 31 -0.44 -12.43 -1.41
CA VAL A 31 0.76 -11.58 -1.48
C VAL A 31 0.37 -10.14 -1.17
N LEU A 32 -0.68 -9.65 -1.82
CA LEU A 32 -1.25 -8.33 -1.54
C LEU A 32 -1.77 -8.21 -0.11
N TYR A 33 -2.37 -9.27 0.45
CA TYR A 33 -2.76 -9.32 1.85
C TYR A 33 -1.56 -9.18 2.80
N ARG A 34 -0.43 -9.84 2.52
CA ARG A 34 0.80 -9.66 3.29
C ARG A 34 1.31 -8.23 3.23
N ILE A 35 1.30 -7.61 2.05
CA ILE A 35 1.72 -6.22 1.87
C ILE A 35 0.81 -5.29 2.67
N LEU A 36 -0.51 -5.45 2.56
CA LEU A 36 -1.49 -4.66 3.32
C LEU A 36 -1.26 -4.81 4.83
N THR A 37 -1.07 -6.03 5.32
CA THR A 37 -0.80 -6.30 6.74
C THR A 37 0.47 -5.59 7.20
N GLN A 38 1.52 -5.58 6.38
CA GLN A 38 2.77 -4.90 6.67
C GLN A 38 2.59 -3.38 6.70
N LEU A 39 1.80 -2.81 5.78
CA LEU A 39 1.49 -1.38 5.75
C LEU A 39 0.66 -0.94 6.96
N VAL A 40 -0.27 -1.78 7.43
CA VAL A 40 -1.02 -1.54 8.66
C VAL A 40 -0.10 -1.57 9.87
N ALA A 41 0.82 -2.54 9.94
CA ALA A 41 1.83 -2.61 11.00
C ALA A 41 2.77 -1.39 11.01
N ASP A 42 3.14 -0.87 9.83
CA ASP A 42 3.98 0.32 9.68
C ASP A 42 3.21 1.65 9.92
N LYS A 43 1.91 1.58 10.23
CA LYS A 43 1.01 2.73 10.41
C LYS A 43 0.92 3.61 9.15
N VAL A 44 1.08 3.02 7.97
CA VAL A 44 0.87 3.68 6.68
C VAL A 44 -0.62 3.77 6.35
N CYS A 45 -1.37 2.73 6.65
CA CYS A 45 -2.82 2.69 6.51
C CYS A 45 -3.48 2.07 7.76
N THR A 46 -4.77 2.34 7.94
CA THR A 46 -5.57 1.66 8.95
C THR A 46 -6.08 0.32 8.41
N ALA A 47 -6.43 -0.59 9.32
CA ALA A 47 -7.14 -1.82 8.97
C ALA A 47 -8.48 -1.57 8.26
N ASP A 48 -9.06 -0.39 8.44
CA ASP A 48 -10.28 0.07 7.78
C ASP A 48 -10.05 0.52 6.32
N GLY A 49 -8.79 0.54 5.86
CA GLY A 49 -8.43 0.98 4.51
C GLY A 49 -8.35 2.50 4.37
N VAL A 50 -8.08 3.22 5.46
CA VAL A 50 -7.80 4.67 5.42
C VAL A 50 -6.30 4.88 5.28
N LEU A 51 -5.90 5.64 4.27
CA LEU A 51 -4.49 6.00 4.07
C LEU A 51 -4.10 7.07 5.09
N LEU A 52 -3.12 6.79 5.95
CA LEU A 52 -2.57 7.73 6.92
C LEU A 52 -1.32 8.42 6.37
N ARG A 53 -0.56 7.70 5.54
CA ARG A 53 0.67 8.15 4.92
C ARG A 53 0.67 7.77 3.45
N ARG A 54 1.08 8.70 2.60
CA ARG A 54 1.28 8.46 1.16
C ARG A 54 2.77 8.41 0.85
N TRP A 55 3.15 7.59 -0.12
CA TRP A 55 4.51 7.60 -0.63
C TRP A 55 4.71 8.71 -1.65
N ASP A 56 5.63 9.64 -1.39
CA ASP A 56 5.92 10.79 -2.28
C ASP A 56 6.99 10.44 -3.35
N GLY A 57 7.48 9.20 -3.38
CA GLY A 57 8.56 8.75 -4.26
C GLY A 57 9.93 8.65 -3.57
N ALA A 58 10.08 9.28 -2.41
CA ALA A 58 11.31 9.19 -1.59
C ALA A 58 11.04 8.88 -0.11
N ARG A 59 9.88 9.28 0.42
CA ARG A 59 9.51 9.11 1.83
C ARG A 59 8.01 9.00 2.01
N TRP A 60 7.60 8.39 3.12
CA TRP A 60 6.23 8.43 3.61
C TRP A 60 5.93 9.84 4.14
N VAL A 61 4.98 10.53 3.53
CA VAL A 61 4.48 11.83 4.00
C VAL A 61 3.06 11.64 4.54
N LYS A 62 2.68 12.47 5.51
CA LYS A 62 1.33 12.46 6.07
C LYS A 62 0.34 12.79 4.94
N HIS A 63 -0.66 11.92 4.74
CA HIS A 63 -1.74 12.16 3.79
C HIS A 63 -2.74 13.16 4.36
#